data_AF-A0AAD7GS73-F1
#
_entry.id   AF-A0AAD7GS73-F1
#
_cell.length_a   1.000
_cell.length_b   1.000
_cell.length_c   1.000
_cell.angle_alpha   90.00
_cell.angle_beta   90.00
_cell.angle_gamma   90.00
#
_symmetry.space_group_name_H-M   'P 1'
#
loop_
_entity.id
_entity.type
_entity.pdbx_description
1 polymer ?
#
loop_
_entity_poly.entity_id
_entity_poly.type
_entity_poly.pdbx_seq_one_letter_code
_entity_poly.pdbx_strand_id
1 'polypeptide(L)' 'MKNGSVAIGHHGQRCPQVDLGWSFMLADMNGIHATVLMFCWCNNGEGQCSAPDFQQLLKAGIFPGSVKDPKTGYMLTVLK' A
#
# COMPACT_ATOMS: atom_id res chain seq x y z
N MET A 1 6.67 -17.33 -11.46
CA MET A 1 5.54 -16.87 -10.64
C MET A 1 5.19 -15.46 -11.09
N LYS A 2 3.95 -15.18 -11.49
CA LYS A 2 3.54 -13.81 -11.82
C LYS A 2 3.33 -13.08 -10.49
N ASN A 3 4.29 -12.27 -10.07
CA ASN A 3 4.08 -11.40 -8.91
C ASN A 3 2.98 -10.39 -9.30
N GLY A 4 1.87 -10.41 -8.57
CA GLY A 4 0.85 -9.38 -8.70
C GLY A 4 1.44 -8.03 -8.31
N SER A 5 1.00 -6.96 -8.96
CA SER A 5 1.32 -5.60 -8.56
C SER A 5 0.06 -4.87 -8.13
N VAL A 6 0.17 -4.07 -7.08
CA VAL A 6 -0.93 -3.33 -6.48
C VAL A 6 -0.53 -1.87 -6.33
N ALA A 7 -1.24 -0.99 -7.04
CA ALA A 7 -1.17 0.44 -6.84
C ALA A 7 -2.16 0.86 -5.76
N ILE A 8 -1.67 1.48 -4.69
CA ILE A 8 -2.50 2.03 -3.61
C ILE A 8 -2.40 3.55 -3.55
N GLY A 9 -3.42 4.18 -3.00
CA GLY A 9 -3.58 5.63 -2.98
C GLY A 9 -5.04 6.02 -3.03
N HIS A 10 -5.35 7.32 -3.09
CA HIS A 10 -6.73 7.82 -3.25
C HIS A 10 -7.79 7.09 -2.41
N HIS A 11 -7.55 6.94 -1.09
CA HIS A 11 -8.45 6.19 -0.19
C HIS A 11 -8.66 4.71 -0.56
N GLY A 12 -7.61 4.05 -1.07
CA GLY A 12 -7.65 2.63 -1.47
C GLY A 12 -8.07 2.40 -2.93
N GLN A 13 -8.27 3.45 -3.72
CA GLN A 13 -8.55 3.36 -5.16
C GLN A 13 -7.26 3.25 -5.99
N ARG A 14 -7.38 2.75 -7.22
CA ARG A 14 -6.24 2.69 -8.16
C ARG A 14 -5.79 4.10 -8.53
N CYS A 15 -4.51 4.38 -8.34
CA CYS A 15 -3.90 5.63 -8.76
C CYS A 15 -3.37 5.54 -10.20
N PRO A 16 -3.62 6.53 -11.08
CA PRO A 16 -3.00 6.59 -12.40
C PRO A 16 -1.55 7.10 -12.37
N GLN A 17 -1.16 7.83 -11.32
CA GLN A 17 0.18 8.39 -11.13
C GLN A 17 0.85 7.75 -9.91
N VAL A 18 1.60 6.69 -10.17
CA VAL A 18 2.23 5.87 -9.14
C VAL A 18 3.74 6.03 -9.15
N ASP A 19 4.35 5.84 -7.99
CA ASP A 19 5.80 5.72 -7.83
C ASP A 19 6.32 4.35 -8.30
N LEU A 20 7.65 4.20 -8.30
CA LEU A 20 8.35 2.95 -8.57
C LEU A 20 7.84 1.83 -7.65
N GLY A 21 7.53 0.69 -8.25
CA GLY A 21 7.12 -0.49 -7.51
C GLY A 21 8.25 -1.08 -6.69
N TRP A 22 7.93 -1.51 -5.47
CA TRP A 22 8.89 -2.16 -4.57
C TRP A 22 8.33 -3.46 -4.01
N SER A 23 9.24 -4.37 -3.65
CA SER A 23 8.88 -5.70 -3.14
C SER A 23 8.25 -5.58 -1.76
N PHE A 24 7.07 -6.18 -1.59
CA PHE A 24 6.29 -6.11 -0.38
C PHE A 24 5.71 -7.47 -0.01
N MET A 25 5.67 -7.77 1.28
CA MET A 25 5.13 -9.01 1.83
C MET A 25 3.79 -8.73 2.51
N LEU A 26 2.70 -9.28 1.96
CA LEU A 26 1.36 -9.09 2.49
C LEU A 26 0.87 -10.38 3.15
N ALA A 27 0.52 -10.31 4.43
CA ALA A 27 -0.14 -11.41 5.13
C ALA A 27 -1.64 -11.12 5.27
N ASP A 28 -2.47 -12.04 4.80
CA ASP A 28 -3.92 -12.03 4.97
C ASP A 28 -4.42 -13.37 5.53
N MET A 29 -5.74 -13.55 5.62
CA MET A 29 -6.34 -14.80 6.10
C MET A 29 -6.04 -16.01 5.20
N ASN A 30 -5.66 -15.79 3.94
CA ASN A 30 -5.36 -16.84 2.97
C ASN A 30 -3.87 -17.20 2.94
N GLY A 31 -3.02 -16.47 3.66
CA GLY A 31 -1.59 -16.75 3.79
C GLY A 31 -0.70 -15.53 3.57
N ILE A 32 0.54 -15.80 3.17
CA ILE A 32 1.57 -14.78 2.94
C ILE A 32 1.86 -14.69 1.44
N HIS A 33 1.76 -13.47 0.90
CA HIS A 33 1.87 -13.18 -0.52
C HIS A 33 3.02 -12.22 -0.78
N ALA A 34 3.96 -12.61 -1.65
CA ALA A 34 4.95 -11.69 -2.19
C ALA A 34 4.32 -10.90 -3.35
N THR A 35 4.30 -9.58 -3.22
CA THR A 35 3.67 -8.67 -4.18
C THR A 35 4.58 -7.48 -4.48
N VAL A 36 4.25 -6.71 -5.51
CA VAL A 36 4.87 -5.41 -5.78
C VAL A 36 3.88 -4.32 -5.43
N LEU A 37 4.24 -3.46 -4.48
CA LEU A 37 3.41 -2.34 -4.05
C LEU A 37 3.87 -1.07 -4.76
N MET A 38 2.94 -0.22 -5.18
CA MET A 38 3.22 1.11 -5.72
C MET A 38 2.37 2.14 -4.98
N PHE A 39 2.99 3.24 -4.56
CA PHE A 39 2.31 4.32 -3.85
C PHE A 39 1.84 5.41 -4.82
N CYS A 40 0.80 6.12 -4.42
CA CYS A 40 0.33 7.29 -5.13
C CYS A 40 1.31 8.44 -4.96
N TRP A 41 1.59 9.14 -6.06
CA TRP A 41 2.35 10.39 -6.12
C TRP A 41 1.53 11.49 -6.81
N CYS A 42 0.21 11.51 -6.60
CA CYS A 42 -0.61 12.63 -7.04
C CYS A 42 -0.36 13.83 -6.13
N ASN A 43 -0.36 15.02 -6.74
CA ASN A 43 -0.39 16.27 -5.99
C ASN A 43 -1.86 16.63 -5.72
N ASN A 44 -2.23 16.82 -4.46
CA ASN A 44 -3.62 17.00 -4.06
C ASN A 44 -4.10 18.46 -4.22
N GLY A 45 -3.34 19.31 -4.93
CA GLY A 45 -3.66 20.74 -5.09
C GLY A 45 -3.32 21.62 -3.87
N GLU A 46 -3.05 21.01 -2.70
CA GLU A 46 -2.68 21.70 -1.45
C GLU A 46 -1.17 21.76 -1.19
N GLY A 47 -0.32 21.47 -2.20
CA GLY A 47 1.13 21.57 -2.07
C GLY A 47 1.80 20.46 -1.25
N GLN A 48 1.04 19.49 -0.75
CA GLN A 48 1.59 18.27 -0.18
C GLN A 48 1.74 17.21 -1.27
N CYS A 49 2.99 16.93 -1.65
CA CYS A 49 3.36 15.68 -2.31
C CYS A 49 2.83 14.55 -1.41
N SER A 50 1.97 13.70 -1.97
CA SER A 50 1.59 12.36 -1.51
C SER A 50 1.79 12.02 -0.01
N ALA A 51 0.69 11.64 0.66
CA ALA A 51 0.75 11.21 2.06
C ALA A 51 1.84 10.14 2.28
N PRO A 52 2.53 10.13 3.45
CA PRO A 52 3.56 9.14 3.74
C PRO A 52 3.08 7.70 3.50
N ASP A 53 3.97 6.84 3.03
CA ASP A 53 3.71 5.44 2.66
C ASP A 53 2.86 4.67 3.67
N PHE A 54 3.21 4.77 4.96
CA PHE A 54 2.46 4.09 6.03
C PHE A 54 1.00 4.58 6.14
N GLN A 55 0.73 5.85 5.86
CA GLN A 55 -0.63 6.38 5.86
C GLN A 55 -1.41 5.87 4.66
N GLN A 56 -0.77 5.72 3.51
CA GLN A 56 -1.41 5.14 2.33
C GLN A 56 -1.77 3.67 2.57
N LEU A 57 -0.88 2.90 3.22
CA LEU A 57 -1.15 1.53 3.64
C LEU A 57 -2.35 1.45 4.59
N LEU A 58 -2.36 2.26 5.65
CA LEU A 58 -3.45 2.29 6.62
C LEU A 58 -4.79 2.68 5.97
N LYS A 59 -4.79 3.66 5.06
CA LYS A 59 -5.99 4.05 4.28
C LYS A 59 -6.47 2.93 3.35
N ALA A 60 -5.58 2.04 2.92
CA ALA A 60 -5.89 0.86 2.13
C ALA A 60 -6.27 -0.37 3.00
N GLY A 61 -6.35 -0.24 4.32
CA GLY A 61 -6.63 -1.35 5.24
C GLY A 61 -5.46 -2.32 5.42
N ILE A 62 -4.25 -1.90 5.05
CA ILE A 62 -3.02 -2.66 5.24
C ILE A 62 -2.28 -2.09 6.46
N PHE A 63 -2.14 -2.88 7.50
CA PHE A 63 -1.41 -2.50 8.71
C PHE A 63 0.08 -2.78 8.51
N PRO A 64 0.95 -1.76 8.44
CA PRO A 64 2.37 -1.97 8.19
C PRO A 64 3.08 -2.59 9.40
N GLY A 65 4.05 -3.47 9.15
CA GLY A 65 4.95 -3.99 10.20
C GLY A 65 5.92 -2.94 10.75
N SER A 66 6.13 -1.83 10.03
CA SER A 66 6.97 -0.71 10.43
C SER A 66 6.47 0.59 9.77
N VAL A 67 6.47 1.69 10.52
CA VAL A 67 6.11 3.02 9.99
C VAL A 67 7.26 3.61 9.14
N LYS A 68 8.51 3.27 9.46
CA LYS A 68 9.71 3.86 8.84
C LYS A 68 10.12 3.18 7.54
N ASP A 69 9.96 1.86 7.47
CA ASP A 69 10.35 1.04 6.32
C ASP A 69 9.35 -0.14 6.19
N PRO A 70 8.15 0.10 5.65
CA PRO A 70 7.07 -0.88 5.65
C PRO A 70 7.29 -1.99 4.60
N LYS A 71 8.22 -2.92 4.81
CA LYS A 71 8.44 -4.06 3.89
C LYS A 71 7.40 -5.17 3.99
N THR A 72 6.66 -5.18 5.09
CA THR A 72 5.62 -6.15 5.42
C THR A 72 4.35 -5.43 5.83
N GLY A 73 3.20 -6.03 5.52
CA GLY A 73 1.90 -5.55 5.97
C GLY A 73 0.91 -6.67 6.21
N TYR A 74 -0.11 -6.36 7.01
CA TYR A 74 -1.11 -7.30 7.46
C TYR A 74 -2.50 -6.77 7.10
N MET A 75 -3.34 -7.62 6.49
CA MET A 75 -4.75 -7.33 6.31
C MET A 75 -5.55 -8.05 7.39
N LEU A 76 -6.35 -7.29 8.12
CA LEU A 76 -7.15 -7.80 9.22
C LEU A 76 -8.63 -7.63 8.87
N THR A 77 -9.37 -8.73 8.78
CA THR A 77 -10.83 -8.74 8.62
C THR A 77 -11.47 -8.77 10.00
N VAL A 78 -11.39 -7.66 10.75
CA VAL A 78 -11.77 -7.67 12.17
C VAL A 78 -13.28 -7.46 12.37
N LEU A 79 -14.00 -6.86 11.41
CA LEU A 79 -15.46 -6.67 11.44
C LEU A 79 -16.04 -6.65 10.00
N LYS A 80 -17.25 -7.20 9.83
CA LYS A 80 -18.06 -7.14 8.60
C LYS A 80 -19.20 -6.15 8.77
#